data_AF-A0A2G9GKD9-F1
#
_entry.id   AF-A0A2G9GKD9-F1
#
_cell.length_a   1.000
_cell.length_b   1.000
_cell.length_c   1.000
_cell.angle_alpha   90.00
_cell.angle_beta   90.00
_cell.angle_gamma   90.00
#
_symmetry.space_group_name_H-M   'P 1'
#
loop_
_entity.id
_entity.type
_entity.pdbx_description
1 polymer ?
#
loop_
_entity_poly.entity_id
_entity_poly.type
_entity_poly.pdbx_seq_one_letter_code
_entity_poly.pdbx_strand_id
1 'polypeptide(L)'
;MLARQANGEANVFDLKETAPKRAFITMYNKHKIDQIRGKLSIAVPGQLAGLHEAWKKYGKLPWNNLVSPSENLAPNGFKISKYLNRVMEYEILTLKRDPMLRSIFTVNGKPLKPGQTLIQKTLADTLAEIAKGGIMAFYNGSIGQRLVNDAMGSAGILSMDDLQSYRVKIRKPLTADVMGLQIVSAPPPSFDSACFSICSSMTNYDVIFHSYFAIRLLLMLFLSPMQVLKFLEQYGFLSGVSKALDVHRMIEALKYALSMRMELGDPDFINLSKTLTSMLSTNTAKKLRDKINDAITYPSHHYFSKQKQIEDHGTTHVCVVNKDRNTVSMMISLNSIFGSGYMFLSTGILLNNHMLDFSIPVPTEPPPAPSNFISPRKRPLSSTVPTVILEGGQLKVAIGGAGGVLIPEAILEVILNHFMRKMDPLSSVTAPRYYHKLHPNVVQYENYSWMGAKYRAPLKTIKFLKSRNHNIVGDPASLSSCVFAVQETKGSDSGKIFAVTDARMDGSPAGYSIHKCFS
;
A
#
# COMPACT_ATOMS: atom_id res chain seq x y z
N MET A 1 -7.59 6.07 -2.43
CA MET A 1 -6.92 7.38 -2.46
C MET A 1 -7.40 8.21 -1.28
N LEU A 2 -6.49 8.78 -0.49
CA LEU A 2 -6.79 9.75 0.56
C LEU A 2 -6.59 11.17 0.00
N ALA A 3 -7.61 12.03 0.14
CA ALA A 3 -7.52 13.45 -0.19
C ALA A 3 -7.92 14.29 1.02
N ARG A 4 -7.06 15.23 1.42
CA ARG A 4 -7.26 16.17 2.53
C ARG A 4 -7.16 17.61 2.01
N GLN A 5 -8.16 18.43 2.30
CA GLN A 5 -8.14 19.88 2.11
C GLN A 5 -7.51 20.56 3.33
N ALA A 6 -6.96 21.76 3.13
CA ALA A 6 -6.29 22.53 4.17
C ALA A 6 -7.19 22.90 5.36
N ASN A 7 -8.49 23.10 5.09
CA ASN A 7 -9.54 23.36 6.07
C ASN A 7 -9.88 22.16 6.99
N GLY A 8 -9.18 21.03 6.85
CA GLY A 8 -9.41 19.82 7.64
C GLY A 8 -10.38 18.81 7.03
N GLU A 9 -11.08 19.13 5.94
CA GLU A 9 -11.91 18.13 5.25
C GLU A 9 -11.01 17.02 4.68
N ALA A 10 -11.26 15.77 5.07
CA ALA A 10 -10.54 14.60 4.56
C ALA A 10 -11.51 13.50 4.13
N ASN A 11 -11.30 12.95 2.94
CA ASN A 11 -12.12 11.90 2.33
C ASN A 11 -11.24 10.83 1.70
N VAL A 12 -11.67 9.57 1.81
CA VAL A 12 -11.03 8.43 1.14
C VAL A 12 -11.91 7.97 0.00
N PHE A 13 -11.41 8.10 -1.23
CA PHE A 13 -12.02 7.47 -2.40
C PHE A 13 -11.52 6.03 -2.46
N ASP A 14 -12.37 5.11 -2.02
CA ASP A 14 -12.19 3.68 -2.19
C ASP A 14 -12.53 3.30 -3.62
N LEU A 15 -11.47 3.22 -4.41
CA LEU A 15 -11.40 2.85 -5.82
C LEU A 15 -10.98 1.37 -6.02
N LYS A 16 -11.02 0.56 -4.94
CA LYS A 16 -10.68 -0.85 -4.99
C LYS A 16 -11.65 -1.60 -5.90
N GLU A 17 -11.12 -2.57 -6.62
CA GLU A 17 -11.88 -3.45 -7.51
C GLU A 17 -12.88 -4.29 -6.74
N THR A 18 -13.98 -4.64 -7.39
CA THR A 18 -14.95 -5.61 -6.87
C THR A 18 -14.85 -6.93 -7.61
N ALA A 19 -15.15 -8.05 -6.94
CA ALA A 19 -15.37 -9.32 -7.60
C ALA A 19 -16.54 -9.21 -8.60
N PRO A 20 -16.43 -9.76 -9.82
CA PRO A 20 -17.56 -9.83 -10.74
C PRO A 20 -18.76 -10.56 -10.12
N LYS A 21 -19.98 -10.24 -10.58
CA LYS A 21 -21.25 -10.80 -10.11
C LYS A 21 -21.31 -12.33 -10.21
N ARG A 22 -20.60 -12.89 -11.19
CA ARG A 22 -20.48 -14.35 -11.42
C ARG A 22 -19.38 -15.03 -10.58
N ALA A 23 -18.63 -14.30 -9.76
CA ALA A 23 -17.62 -14.87 -8.86
C ALA A 23 -18.29 -15.61 -7.70
N PHE A 24 -17.72 -16.74 -7.28
CA PHE A 24 -18.26 -17.54 -6.18
C PHE A 24 -17.16 -18.14 -5.32
N ILE A 25 -17.51 -18.43 -4.07
CA ILE A 25 -16.58 -18.75 -2.98
C ILE A 25 -15.59 -19.90 -3.27
N THR A 26 -15.98 -20.91 -4.05
CA THR A 26 -15.16 -22.10 -4.38
C THR A 26 -14.54 -22.09 -5.77
N MET A 27 -14.63 -20.99 -6.54
CA MET A 27 -14.29 -20.97 -7.97
C MET A 27 -12.83 -21.37 -8.30
N TYR A 28 -11.90 -21.19 -7.36
CA TYR A 28 -10.49 -21.55 -7.51
C TYR A 28 -10.08 -22.83 -6.77
N ASN A 29 -11.01 -23.56 -6.15
CA ASN A 29 -10.67 -24.74 -5.33
C ASN A 29 -9.95 -25.84 -6.13
N LYS A 30 -10.29 -25.99 -7.42
CA LYS A 30 -9.66 -26.96 -8.33
C LYS A 30 -8.38 -26.42 -8.98
N HIS A 31 -8.36 -25.14 -9.36
CA HIS A 31 -7.28 -24.52 -10.12
C HIS A 31 -6.86 -23.18 -9.48
N LYS A 32 -6.09 -23.24 -8.39
CA LYS A 32 -5.63 -22.04 -7.65
C LYS A 32 -4.82 -21.06 -8.52
N ILE A 33 -4.17 -21.55 -9.57
CA ILE A 33 -3.37 -20.74 -10.51
C ILE A 33 -4.22 -19.70 -11.27
N ASP A 34 -5.50 -19.98 -11.49
CA ASP A 34 -6.45 -19.10 -12.19
C ASP A 34 -6.81 -17.86 -11.35
N GLN A 35 -6.53 -17.89 -10.05
CA GLN A 35 -6.60 -16.72 -9.16
C GLN A 35 -5.40 -15.78 -9.37
N ILE A 36 -4.24 -16.33 -9.74
CA ILE A 36 -2.98 -15.58 -9.86
C ILE A 36 -2.87 -14.92 -11.24
N ARG A 37 -3.22 -15.63 -12.32
CA ARG A 37 -3.10 -15.15 -13.71
C ARG A 37 -4.29 -15.61 -14.56
N GLY A 38 -4.52 -14.93 -15.67
CA GLY A 38 -5.62 -15.27 -16.60
C GLY A 38 -6.89 -14.47 -16.37
N LYS A 39 -7.87 -14.68 -17.27
CA LYS A 39 -9.11 -13.89 -17.33
C LYS A 39 -10.03 -14.09 -16.12
N LEU A 40 -9.85 -15.18 -15.37
CA LEU A 40 -10.54 -15.44 -14.11
C LEU A 40 -9.95 -14.65 -12.92
N SER A 41 -8.72 -14.15 -13.00
CA SER A 41 -8.10 -13.37 -11.92
C SER A 41 -8.53 -11.89 -11.90
N ILE A 42 -9.19 -11.45 -12.97
CA ILE A 42 -9.57 -10.05 -13.21
C ILE A 42 -10.74 -9.63 -12.31
N ALA A 43 -10.53 -8.59 -11.52
CA ALA A 43 -11.58 -7.89 -10.78
C ALA A 43 -12.00 -6.60 -11.50
N VAL A 44 -13.20 -6.10 -11.20
CA VAL A 44 -13.84 -4.96 -11.89
C VAL A 44 -13.03 -3.66 -11.71
N PRO A 45 -12.46 -3.06 -12.77
CA PRO A 45 -11.54 -1.92 -12.64
C PRO A 45 -12.17 -0.66 -12.02
N GLY A 46 -11.62 -0.19 -10.90
CA GLY A 46 -12.17 0.95 -10.14
C GLY A 46 -11.45 2.30 -10.31
N GLN A 47 -10.21 2.30 -10.80
CA GLN A 47 -9.34 3.49 -10.81
C GLN A 47 -9.94 4.68 -11.57
N LEU A 48 -10.49 4.46 -12.76
CA LEU A 48 -11.01 5.52 -13.63
C LEU A 48 -12.20 6.25 -12.97
N ALA A 49 -13.16 5.50 -12.42
CA ALA A 49 -14.24 6.08 -11.63
C ALA A 49 -13.71 6.80 -10.39
N GLY A 50 -12.73 6.21 -9.67
CA GLY A 50 -12.12 6.80 -8.48
C GLY A 50 -11.49 8.18 -8.70
N LEU A 51 -10.73 8.32 -9.79
CA LEU A 51 -10.14 9.60 -10.19
C LEU A 51 -11.21 10.62 -10.60
N HIS A 52 -12.23 10.18 -11.32
CA HIS A 52 -13.31 11.06 -11.80
C HIS A 52 -14.23 11.55 -10.68
N GLU A 53 -14.56 10.73 -9.67
CA GLU A 53 -15.34 11.18 -8.51
C GLU A 53 -14.55 12.18 -7.64
N ALA A 54 -13.24 12.02 -7.52
CA ALA A 54 -12.39 13.01 -6.86
C ALA A 54 -12.25 14.31 -7.68
N TRP A 55 -12.19 14.19 -9.00
CA TRP A 55 -12.24 15.33 -9.91
C TRP A 55 -13.57 16.09 -9.83
N LYS A 56 -14.72 15.41 -9.80
CA LYS A 56 -16.02 16.06 -9.55
C LYS A 56 -16.05 16.85 -8.24
N LYS A 57 -15.42 16.31 -7.17
CA LYS A 57 -15.49 16.92 -5.84
C LYS A 57 -14.47 18.04 -5.62
N TYR A 58 -13.26 17.94 -6.19
CA TYR A 58 -12.15 18.87 -5.90
C TYR A 58 -11.41 19.40 -7.13
N GLY A 59 -11.76 18.95 -8.33
CA GLY A 59 -11.13 19.34 -9.58
C GLY A 59 -11.38 20.81 -9.93
N LYS A 60 -10.36 21.45 -10.53
CA LYS A 60 -10.42 22.85 -10.99
C LYS A 60 -10.12 23.01 -12.49
N LEU A 61 -9.64 21.95 -13.13
CA LEU A 61 -9.36 21.93 -14.57
C LEU A 61 -10.39 21.02 -15.27
N PRO A 62 -10.72 21.27 -16.55
CA PRO A 62 -11.51 20.36 -17.36
C PRO A 62 -10.94 18.92 -17.37
N TRP A 63 -11.83 17.91 -17.40
CA TRP A 63 -11.43 16.50 -17.34
C TRP A 63 -10.49 16.09 -18.49
N ASN A 64 -10.80 16.50 -19.72
CA ASN A 64 -9.97 16.26 -20.90
C ASN A 64 -8.52 16.75 -20.69
N ASN A 65 -8.33 17.95 -20.14
CA ASN A 65 -7.00 18.50 -19.87
C ASN A 65 -6.17 17.66 -18.88
N LEU A 66 -6.81 16.82 -18.07
CA LEU A 66 -6.13 15.88 -17.15
C LEU A 66 -5.78 14.54 -17.81
N VAL A 67 -6.48 14.16 -18.89
CA VAL A 67 -6.26 12.90 -19.62
C VAL A 67 -5.31 13.10 -20.80
N SER A 68 -5.40 14.22 -21.52
CA SER A 68 -4.65 14.48 -22.74
C SER A 68 -3.11 14.44 -22.62
N PRO A 69 -2.46 14.71 -21.45
CA PRO A 69 -1.03 14.43 -21.30
C PRO A 69 -0.67 12.95 -21.47
N SER A 70 -1.52 12.03 -20.97
CA SER A 70 -1.32 10.58 -21.14
C SER A 70 -1.73 10.10 -22.53
N GLU A 71 -2.81 10.67 -23.09
CA GLU A 71 -3.24 10.47 -24.48
C GLU A 71 -2.09 10.78 -25.45
N ASN A 72 -1.41 11.93 -25.28
CA ASN A 72 -0.26 12.34 -26.09
C ASN A 72 1.02 11.55 -25.80
N LEU A 73 1.21 11.06 -24.57
CA LEU A 73 2.39 10.25 -24.23
C LEU A 73 2.32 8.84 -24.82
N ALA A 74 1.13 8.25 -24.94
CA ALA A 74 0.95 6.88 -25.40
C ALA A 74 1.46 6.61 -26.86
N PRO A 75 1.18 7.46 -27.88
CA PRO A 75 1.63 7.23 -29.26
C PRO A 75 3.04 7.78 -29.53
N ASN A 76 3.46 8.84 -28.84
CA ASN A 76 4.83 9.37 -28.91
C ASN A 76 5.83 8.47 -28.15
N GLY A 77 5.35 7.80 -27.11
CA GLY A 77 6.09 6.86 -26.30
C GLY A 77 7.01 7.51 -25.26
N PHE A 78 7.61 6.66 -24.43
CA PHE A 78 8.60 7.07 -23.43
C PHE A 78 9.80 6.12 -23.41
N LYS A 79 10.90 6.58 -22.82
CA LYS A 79 12.13 5.78 -22.73
C LYS A 79 12.04 4.76 -21.61
N ILE A 80 12.34 3.50 -21.93
CA ILE A 80 12.47 2.43 -20.94
C ILE A 80 13.59 2.80 -19.96
N SER A 81 13.29 2.71 -18.67
CA SER A 81 14.23 2.89 -17.56
C SER A 81 14.98 1.59 -17.24
N LYS A 82 15.97 1.67 -16.34
CA LYS A 82 16.69 0.48 -15.84
C LYS A 82 15.80 -0.42 -14.98
N TYR A 83 14.93 0.16 -14.14
CA TYR A 83 14.03 -0.63 -13.29
C TYR A 83 12.91 -1.27 -14.11
N LEU A 84 12.25 -0.55 -15.04
CA LEU A 84 11.24 -1.13 -15.92
C LEU A 84 11.82 -2.26 -16.78
N ASN A 85 13.02 -2.11 -17.34
CA ASN A 85 13.69 -3.19 -18.05
C ASN A 85 13.95 -4.43 -17.17
N ARG A 86 14.47 -4.27 -15.94
CA ARG A 86 14.62 -5.38 -14.98
C ARG A 86 13.29 -6.09 -14.67
N VAL A 87 12.22 -5.31 -14.53
CA VAL A 87 10.86 -5.81 -14.28
C VAL A 87 10.34 -6.60 -15.51
N MET A 88 10.61 -6.14 -16.72
CA MET A 88 10.28 -6.83 -17.98
C MET A 88 11.13 -8.10 -18.20
N GLU A 89 12.38 -8.12 -17.75
CA GLU A 89 13.23 -9.33 -17.76
C GLU A 89 12.70 -10.39 -16.80
N TYR A 90 12.29 -10.00 -15.60
CA TYR A 90 11.66 -10.89 -14.62
C TYR A 90 10.33 -11.49 -15.15
N GLU A 91 9.51 -10.69 -15.83
CA GLU A 91 8.22 -11.11 -16.39
C GLU A 91 8.27 -11.56 -17.86
N ILE A 92 9.43 -11.90 -18.41
CA ILE A 92 9.58 -12.22 -19.85
C ILE A 92 8.69 -13.37 -20.34
N LEU A 93 8.38 -14.35 -19.48
CA LEU A 93 7.45 -15.45 -19.81
C LEU A 93 6.01 -14.95 -19.97
N THR A 94 5.60 -13.98 -19.14
CA THR A 94 4.30 -13.29 -19.21
C THR A 94 4.21 -12.46 -20.48
N LEU A 95 5.23 -11.64 -20.74
CA LEU A 95 5.32 -10.80 -21.94
C LEU A 95 5.29 -11.61 -23.24
N LYS A 96 5.90 -12.80 -23.28
CA LYS A 96 5.89 -13.68 -24.47
C LYS A 96 4.55 -14.38 -24.72
N ARG A 97 3.77 -14.62 -23.66
CA ARG A 97 2.53 -15.41 -23.70
C ARG A 97 1.36 -14.63 -24.31
N ASP A 98 1.22 -13.36 -23.96
CA ASP A 98 0.17 -12.49 -24.50
C ASP A 98 0.66 -11.78 -25.79
N PRO A 99 -0.09 -11.84 -26.91
CA PRO A 99 0.34 -11.23 -28.17
C PRO A 99 0.55 -9.72 -28.12
N MET A 100 -0.24 -8.99 -27.32
CA MET A 100 -0.20 -7.53 -27.23
C MET A 100 0.94 -7.06 -26.32
N LEU A 101 1.13 -7.71 -25.18
CA LEU A 101 2.32 -7.50 -24.35
C LEU A 101 3.60 -7.82 -25.14
N ARG A 102 3.60 -8.90 -25.93
CA ARG A 102 4.76 -9.27 -26.76
C ARG A 102 5.09 -8.19 -27.79
N SER A 103 4.09 -7.61 -28.45
CA SER A 103 4.31 -6.61 -29.51
C SER A 103 4.77 -5.25 -28.98
N ILE A 104 4.34 -4.86 -27.77
CA ILE A 104 4.69 -3.56 -27.16
C ILE A 104 5.99 -3.63 -26.35
N PHE A 105 6.20 -4.69 -25.56
CA PHE A 105 7.28 -4.74 -24.58
C PHE A 105 8.51 -5.55 -25.06
N THR A 106 8.45 -6.19 -26.23
CA THR A 106 9.57 -7.01 -26.73
C THR A 106 9.95 -6.72 -28.18
N VAL A 107 11.24 -6.89 -28.49
CA VAL A 107 11.78 -6.92 -29.86
C VAL A 107 12.49 -8.26 -30.03
N ASN A 108 12.14 -9.02 -31.08
CA ASN A 108 12.65 -10.37 -31.34
C ASN A 108 12.57 -11.29 -30.11
N GLY A 109 11.49 -11.18 -29.33
CA GLY A 109 11.26 -11.98 -28.13
C GLY A 109 12.20 -11.68 -26.95
N LYS A 110 12.86 -10.51 -26.92
CA LYS A 110 13.62 -10.00 -25.79
C LYS A 110 13.01 -8.67 -25.30
N PRO A 111 13.01 -8.35 -23.99
CA PRO A 111 12.53 -7.06 -23.50
C PRO A 111 13.17 -5.87 -24.22
N LEU A 112 12.41 -4.78 -24.39
CA LEU A 112 13.00 -3.48 -24.70
C LEU A 112 14.06 -3.12 -23.64
N LYS A 113 15.21 -2.64 -24.12
CA LYS A 113 16.37 -2.23 -23.32
C LYS A 113 16.22 -0.78 -22.85
N PRO A 114 16.95 -0.37 -21.78
CA PRO A 114 16.95 1.01 -21.33
C PRO A 114 17.33 1.98 -22.45
N GLY A 115 16.60 3.10 -22.56
CA GLY A 115 16.78 4.09 -23.63
C GLY A 115 16.08 3.78 -24.97
N GLN A 116 15.54 2.57 -25.16
CA GLN A 116 14.59 2.30 -26.25
C GLN A 116 13.22 2.93 -25.93
N THR A 117 12.45 3.29 -26.95
CA THR A 117 11.12 3.90 -26.79
C THR A 117 10.05 2.81 -26.76
N LEU A 118 9.15 2.86 -25.78
CA LEU A 118 7.93 2.05 -25.73
C LEU A 118 6.73 2.89 -26.18
N ILE A 119 5.88 2.34 -27.05
CA ILE A 119 4.74 3.02 -27.70
C ILE A 119 3.47 2.18 -27.53
N GLN A 120 2.34 2.83 -27.24
CA GLN A 120 1.05 2.19 -26.93
C GLN A 120 -0.10 2.84 -27.71
N LYS A 121 -0.11 2.70 -29.05
CA LYS A 121 -1.08 3.40 -29.93
C LYS A 121 -2.55 3.13 -29.55
N THR A 122 -2.94 1.88 -29.36
CA THR A 122 -4.33 1.50 -29.00
C THR A 122 -4.79 2.08 -27.65
N LEU A 123 -3.84 2.28 -26.73
CA LEU A 123 -4.13 2.95 -25.46
C LEU A 123 -4.36 4.45 -25.66
N ALA A 124 -3.68 5.08 -26.63
CA ALA A 124 -3.93 6.48 -27.01
C ALA A 124 -5.38 6.68 -27.49
N ASP A 125 -5.85 5.83 -28.42
CA ASP A 125 -7.23 5.88 -28.94
C ASP A 125 -8.26 5.74 -27.80
N THR A 126 -7.99 4.83 -26.87
CA THR A 126 -8.85 4.59 -25.69
C THR A 126 -8.80 5.77 -24.70
N LEU A 127 -7.64 6.41 -24.52
CA LEU A 127 -7.50 7.63 -23.71
C LEU A 127 -8.20 8.82 -24.36
N ALA A 128 -8.21 8.93 -25.70
CA ALA A 128 -8.95 9.96 -26.43
C ALA A 128 -10.47 9.78 -26.28
N GLU A 129 -10.98 8.54 -26.41
CA GLU A 129 -12.39 8.21 -26.10
C GLU A 129 -12.75 8.60 -24.64
N ILE A 130 -11.87 8.38 -23.66
CA ILE A 130 -12.06 8.76 -22.23
C ILE A 130 -11.94 10.28 -22.00
N ALA A 131 -11.05 10.97 -22.71
CA ALA A 131 -10.87 12.41 -22.61
C ALA A 131 -12.13 13.14 -23.11
N LYS A 132 -12.71 12.67 -24.22
CA LYS A 132 -13.91 13.25 -24.86
C LYS A 132 -15.22 12.80 -24.20
N GLY A 133 -15.38 11.50 -23.92
CA GLY A 133 -16.62 10.90 -23.42
C GLY A 133 -16.70 10.75 -21.89
N GLY A 134 -15.65 11.14 -21.18
CA GLY A 134 -15.53 10.93 -19.73
C GLY A 134 -15.58 9.44 -19.35
N ILE A 135 -15.96 9.15 -18.11
CA ILE A 135 -16.04 7.77 -17.62
C ILE A 135 -17.16 6.93 -18.27
N MET A 136 -18.16 7.58 -18.88
CA MET A 136 -19.27 6.89 -19.54
C MET A 136 -18.81 6.09 -20.76
N ALA A 137 -17.78 6.54 -21.47
CA ALA A 137 -17.16 5.79 -22.57
C ALA A 137 -16.61 4.42 -22.11
N PHE A 138 -16.19 4.32 -20.84
CA PHE A 138 -15.68 3.08 -20.23
C PHE A 138 -16.79 2.25 -19.58
N TYR A 139 -17.52 2.79 -18.60
CA TYR A 139 -18.44 1.98 -17.78
C TYR A 139 -19.78 1.68 -18.47
N ASN A 140 -20.19 2.50 -19.45
CA ASN A 140 -21.47 2.40 -20.15
C ASN A 140 -21.32 2.44 -21.69
N GLY A 141 -20.10 2.39 -22.21
CA GLY A 141 -19.80 2.71 -23.60
C GLY A 141 -19.00 1.64 -24.35
N SER A 142 -18.54 2.04 -25.53
CA SER A 142 -17.75 1.26 -26.50
C SER A 142 -16.54 0.56 -25.86
N ILE A 143 -15.73 1.27 -25.07
CA ILE A 143 -14.51 0.71 -24.45
C ILE A 143 -14.88 -0.43 -23.51
N GLY A 144 -15.92 -0.26 -22.69
CA GLY A 144 -16.41 -1.31 -21.78
C GLY A 144 -16.84 -2.55 -22.53
N GLN A 145 -17.62 -2.39 -23.60
CA GLN A 145 -18.08 -3.52 -24.41
C GLN A 145 -16.92 -4.26 -25.08
N ARG A 146 -15.93 -3.53 -25.63
CA ARG A 146 -14.72 -4.11 -26.22
C ARG A 146 -13.89 -4.87 -25.18
N LEU A 147 -13.67 -4.27 -24.00
CA LEU A 147 -12.97 -4.88 -22.87
C LEU A 147 -13.68 -6.14 -22.35
N VAL A 148 -15.01 -6.12 -22.23
CA VAL A 148 -15.80 -7.28 -21.78
C VAL A 148 -15.80 -8.40 -22.82
N ASN A 149 -15.86 -8.08 -24.12
CA ASN A 149 -15.75 -9.08 -25.18
C ASN A 149 -14.39 -9.81 -25.14
N ASP A 150 -13.29 -9.05 -25.01
CA ASP A 150 -11.95 -9.61 -24.83
C ASP A 150 -11.81 -10.38 -23.50
N ALA A 151 -12.48 -9.94 -22.42
CA ALA A 151 -12.46 -10.59 -21.11
C ALA A 151 -13.24 -11.91 -21.07
N MET A 152 -14.43 -12.00 -21.67
CA MET A 152 -15.27 -13.20 -21.56
C MET A 152 -14.58 -14.41 -22.21
N GLY A 153 -14.29 -14.32 -23.52
CA GLY A 153 -13.47 -15.29 -24.27
C GLY A 153 -13.53 -16.75 -23.79
N SER A 154 -12.36 -17.30 -23.43
CA SER A 154 -12.18 -18.72 -23.10
C SER A 154 -12.35 -19.09 -21.61
N ALA A 155 -12.62 -18.14 -20.70
CA ALA A 155 -12.78 -18.44 -19.26
C ALA A 155 -13.33 -17.30 -18.39
N GLY A 156 -13.43 -16.06 -18.88
CA GLY A 156 -13.66 -14.89 -18.03
C GLY A 156 -15.10 -14.76 -17.52
N ILE A 157 -15.23 -14.11 -16.36
CA ILE A 157 -16.51 -13.90 -15.67
C ILE A 157 -16.95 -12.44 -15.56
N LEU A 158 -16.15 -11.50 -16.09
CA LEU A 158 -16.45 -10.07 -16.15
C LEU A 158 -17.54 -9.79 -17.20
N SER A 159 -18.50 -8.93 -16.87
CA SER A 159 -19.63 -8.56 -17.74
C SER A 159 -19.87 -7.05 -17.79
N MET A 160 -20.74 -6.60 -18.71
CA MET A 160 -21.15 -5.19 -18.76
C MET A 160 -21.98 -4.77 -17.53
N ASP A 161 -22.77 -5.66 -16.94
CA ASP A 161 -23.45 -5.39 -15.66
C ASP A 161 -22.41 -5.01 -14.60
N ASP A 162 -21.31 -5.77 -14.49
CA ASP A 162 -20.25 -5.48 -13.52
C ASP A 162 -19.63 -4.09 -13.69
N LEU A 163 -19.35 -3.66 -14.92
CA LEU A 163 -18.86 -2.31 -15.21
C LEU A 163 -19.92 -1.25 -14.86
N GLN A 164 -21.13 -1.37 -15.41
CA GLN A 164 -22.22 -0.39 -15.26
C GLN A 164 -22.67 -0.20 -13.81
N SER A 165 -22.47 -1.21 -12.96
CA SER A 165 -22.85 -1.23 -11.55
C SER A 165 -21.70 -0.97 -10.58
N TYR A 166 -20.45 -0.83 -11.07
CA TYR A 166 -19.33 -0.43 -10.22
C TYR A 166 -19.55 0.97 -9.62
N ARG A 167 -19.29 1.13 -8.32
CA ARG A 167 -19.40 2.42 -7.62
C ARG A 167 -18.19 2.62 -6.71
N VAL A 168 -17.58 3.79 -6.81
CA VAL A 168 -16.58 4.29 -5.85
C VAL A 168 -17.28 4.49 -4.51
N LYS A 169 -16.62 4.12 -3.40
CA LYS A 169 -17.12 4.41 -2.06
C LYS A 169 -16.34 5.59 -1.49
N ILE A 170 -17.02 6.70 -1.19
CA ILE A 170 -16.40 7.80 -0.44
C ILE A 170 -16.53 7.45 1.04
N ARG A 171 -15.40 7.17 1.68
CA ARG A 171 -15.33 6.75 3.09
C ARG A 171 -14.66 7.84 3.92
N LYS A 172 -15.10 7.97 5.18
CA LYS A 172 -14.43 8.82 6.17
C LYS A 172 -13.07 8.17 6.53
N PRO A 173 -11.96 8.92 6.57
CA PRO A 173 -10.66 8.35 6.92
C PRO A 173 -10.64 7.84 8.37
N LEU A 174 -9.73 6.90 8.64
CA LEU A 174 -9.34 6.59 10.01
C LEU A 174 -8.35 7.65 10.51
N THR A 175 -8.46 8.01 11.78
CA THR A 175 -7.59 8.98 12.45
C THR A 175 -7.11 8.42 13.78
N ALA A 176 -5.83 8.59 14.10
CA ALA A 176 -5.25 8.24 15.39
C ALA A 176 -4.19 9.25 15.81
N ASP A 177 -4.18 9.63 17.09
CA ASP A 177 -3.20 10.58 17.65
C ASP A 177 -1.99 9.85 18.24
N VAL A 178 -0.80 10.39 17.96
CA VAL A 178 0.50 9.69 17.92
C VAL A 178 1.65 10.64 18.19
N MET A 179 2.42 10.53 19.29
CA MET A 179 3.61 11.39 19.50
C MET A 179 3.32 12.91 19.37
N GLY A 180 2.09 13.36 19.66
CA GLY A 180 1.62 14.75 19.42
C GLY A 180 1.21 15.06 17.96
N LEU A 181 1.32 14.09 17.06
CA LEU A 181 0.89 14.10 15.67
C LEU A 181 -0.48 13.42 15.52
N GLN A 182 -1.19 13.70 14.43
CA GLN A 182 -2.41 12.98 14.05
C GLN A 182 -2.18 12.27 12.71
N ILE A 183 -2.26 10.94 12.70
CA ILE A 183 -2.15 10.12 11.50
C ILE A 183 -3.55 9.92 10.91
N VAL A 184 -3.70 10.18 9.61
CA VAL A 184 -4.92 10.09 8.81
C VAL A 184 -4.69 9.10 7.66
N SER A 185 -5.55 8.08 7.54
CA SER A 185 -5.36 6.96 6.58
C SER A 185 -6.67 6.33 6.10
N ALA A 186 -6.62 5.29 5.27
CA ALA A 186 -7.80 4.62 4.73
C ALA A 186 -8.46 3.62 5.71
N PRO A 187 -9.81 3.53 5.76
CA PRO A 187 -10.51 2.43 6.43
C PRO A 187 -10.45 1.12 5.62
N PRO A 188 -10.95 -0.01 6.16
CA PRO A 188 -11.10 -1.26 5.41
C PRO A 188 -11.87 -1.03 4.08
N PRO A 189 -11.54 -1.75 2.99
CA PRO A 189 -10.69 -2.96 2.92
C PRO A 189 -9.17 -2.72 2.83
N SER A 190 -8.67 -1.48 3.04
CA SER A 190 -7.23 -1.21 3.12
C SER A 190 -6.60 -1.70 4.43
N PHE A 191 -5.36 -2.22 4.34
CA PHE A 191 -4.59 -2.82 5.43
C PHE A 191 -4.31 -1.86 6.58
N ASP A 192 -4.24 -0.56 6.29
CA ASP A 192 -4.21 0.55 7.24
C ASP A 192 -4.86 0.22 8.59
N SER A 193 -6.13 -0.19 8.56
CA SER A 193 -6.91 -0.56 9.75
C SER A 193 -6.24 -1.54 10.72
N ALA A 194 -5.40 -2.47 10.25
CA ALA A 194 -4.61 -3.37 11.10
C ALA A 194 -3.46 -2.66 11.82
N CYS A 195 -2.84 -1.66 11.19
CA CYS A 195 -1.77 -0.87 11.78
C CYS A 195 -2.24 -0.02 12.97
N PHE A 196 -3.50 0.40 13.01
CA PHE A 196 -3.91 1.61 13.76
C PHE A 196 -4.03 1.52 15.30
N SER A 197 -3.64 0.42 15.96
CA SER A 197 -4.00 0.21 17.39
C SER A 197 -3.04 0.75 18.45
N ILE A 198 -1.86 1.25 18.09
CA ILE A 198 -0.92 1.85 19.03
C ILE A 198 -0.52 3.17 18.40
N CYS A 199 -1.03 4.29 18.95
CA CYS A 199 -0.20 5.47 19.26
C CYS A 199 -0.66 6.48 20.36
N SER A 200 -1.88 6.35 20.88
CA SER A 200 -2.45 7.08 22.04
C SER A 200 -1.99 6.79 23.52
N SER A 201 -0.71 6.55 23.87
CA SER A 201 -0.33 6.21 25.28
C SER A 201 1.01 6.75 25.76
N MET A 202 1.48 7.82 25.14
CA MET A 202 2.87 8.26 25.30
C MET A 202 3.04 9.78 25.42
N THR A 203 1.94 10.51 25.50
CA THR A 203 1.93 11.89 26.01
C THR A 203 1.57 11.85 27.49
N ASN A 204 2.60 11.72 28.32
CA ASN A 204 2.81 12.39 29.61
C ASN A 204 3.83 11.61 30.43
N TYR A 205 5.00 12.20 30.68
CA TYR A 205 5.47 12.44 32.04
C TYR A 205 6.52 13.55 32.02
N ASP A 206 6.16 14.69 32.61
CA ASP A 206 7.03 15.37 33.54
C ASP A 206 6.24 15.52 34.87
N VAL A 207 6.96 15.52 35.99
CA VAL A 207 6.49 15.87 37.37
C VAL A 207 5.74 14.80 38.22
N ILE A 208 6.54 14.03 38.99
CA ILE A 208 6.49 13.81 40.47
C ILE A 208 5.35 12.98 41.18
N PHE A 209 5.81 11.95 41.93
CA PHE A 209 5.30 11.28 43.16
C PHE A 209 4.25 10.12 43.20
N HIS A 210 4.77 8.97 43.67
CA HIS A 210 4.30 8.08 44.77
C HIS A 210 3.10 7.08 44.68
N SER A 211 3.49 5.80 44.84
CA SER A 211 2.89 4.68 45.61
C SER A 211 1.63 3.91 45.16
N TYR A 212 1.86 2.59 44.98
CA TYR A 212 1.02 1.42 45.32
C TYR A 212 -0.53 1.52 45.28
N PHE A 213 -1.16 0.69 44.43
CA PHE A 213 -1.80 -0.53 44.96
C PHE A 213 -1.90 -1.65 43.91
N ALA A 214 -1.99 -2.89 44.38
CA ALA A 214 -2.09 -4.09 43.56
C ALA A 214 -3.54 -4.40 43.09
N ILE A 215 -3.70 -5.51 42.36
CA ILE A 215 -4.95 -6.13 41.88
C ILE A 215 -5.51 -5.59 40.56
N ARG A 216 -4.99 -6.17 39.47
CA ARG A 216 -5.65 -6.52 38.18
C ARG A 216 -4.54 -6.98 37.21
N LEU A 217 -3.83 -8.08 37.43
CA LEU A 217 -4.35 -9.44 37.52
C LEU A 217 -5.69 -9.64 36.77
N LEU A 218 -5.69 -9.46 35.44
CA LEU A 218 -6.20 -10.47 34.48
C LEU A 218 -5.97 -10.04 33.02
N LEU A 219 -5.59 -11.01 32.18
CA LEU A 219 -5.80 -11.10 30.72
C LEU A 219 -5.00 -10.17 29.76
N MET A 220 -3.98 -10.81 29.15
CA MET A 220 -3.81 -11.00 27.68
C MET A 220 -3.61 -9.78 26.73
N LEU A 221 -2.58 -9.73 25.85
CA LEU A 221 -2.53 -10.37 24.50
C LEU A 221 -1.96 -9.43 23.36
N PHE A 222 -0.72 -8.88 23.48
CA PHE A 222 0.32 -8.65 22.42
C PHE A 222 -0.01 -8.10 20.98
N LEU A 223 0.46 -6.93 20.45
CA LEU A 223 0.50 -6.61 18.98
C LEU A 223 1.38 -5.42 18.28
N SER A 224 1.79 -5.55 16.96
CA SER A 224 2.06 -4.79 15.60
C SER A 224 3.08 -3.68 15.08
N PRO A 225 3.19 -3.28 13.74
CA PRO A 225 4.17 -2.27 13.21
C PRO A 225 3.97 -0.80 13.58
N MET A 226 2.84 -0.15 13.31
CA MET A 226 2.59 1.15 13.96
C MET A 226 2.54 0.94 15.47
N GLN A 227 2.23 -0.29 15.85
CA GLN A 227 2.36 -0.79 17.17
C GLN A 227 3.80 -0.98 17.70
N VAL A 228 4.80 -0.64 16.88
CA VAL A 228 6.22 -0.41 17.23
C VAL A 228 6.43 1.02 17.64
N LEU A 229 5.85 1.99 16.93
CA LEU A 229 6.11 3.41 17.18
C LEU A 229 5.82 3.74 18.65
N LYS A 230 4.57 3.56 19.12
CA LYS A 230 4.20 3.64 20.56
C LYS A 230 4.48 2.35 21.34
N PHE A 231 5.40 1.53 20.87
CA PHE A 231 6.12 0.56 21.71
C PHE A 231 7.55 1.04 22.00
N LEU A 232 8.28 1.59 21.03
CA LEU A 232 9.61 2.16 21.20
C LEU A 232 9.55 3.46 22.00
N GLU A 233 8.49 4.25 21.80
CA GLU A 233 8.20 5.45 22.58
C GLU A 233 8.08 5.14 24.08
N GLN A 234 7.69 3.91 24.47
CA GLN A 234 7.53 3.45 25.87
C GLN A 234 8.82 3.51 26.69
N TYR A 235 9.96 3.61 26.01
CA TYR A 235 11.28 3.67 26.60
C TYR A 235 11.82 5.12 26.65
N GLY A 236 10.92 6.09 26.43
CA GLY A 236 11.23 7.50 26.26
C GLY A 236 11.80 7.81 24.87
N PHE A 237 12.23 9.07 24.69
CA PHE A 237 13.23 9.36 23.68
C PHE A 237 14.47 8.51 23.98
N LEU A 238 14.90 7.68 23.02
CA LEU A 238 15.80 6.55 23.25
C LEU A 238 17.30 6.92 23.42
N SER A 239 17.57 7.88 24.31
CA SER A 239 18.89 8.05 24.92
C SER A 239 19.16 6.92 25.92
N GLY A 240 19.72 5.80 25.44
CA GLY A 240 20.25 4.73 26.30
C GLY A 240 20.00 3.29 25.82
N VAL A 241 19.05 3.06 24.92
CA VAL A 241 18.80 1.72 24.36
C VAL A 241 19.61 1.49 23.08
N SER A 242 20.07 0.25 22.86
CA SER A 242 20.74 -0.09 21.62
C SER A 242 19.76 -0.14 20.44
N LYS A 243 20.13 0.46 19.30
CA LYS A 243 19.35 0.44 18.03
C LYS A 243 18.93 -0.96 17.57
N ALA A 244 19.62 -2.01 18.03
CA ALA A 244 19.30 -3.40 17.72
C ALA A 244 18.10 -3.94 18.51
N LEU A 245 17.94 -3.49 19.76
CA LEU A 245 16.78 -3.81 20.58
C LEU A 245 15.53 -3.13 20.01
N ASP A 246 15.65 -1.92 19.49
CA ASP A 246 14.53 -1.22 18.82
C ASP A 246 14.00 -2.00 17.61
N VAL A 247 14.89 -2.60 16.82
CA VAL A 247 14.50 -3.43 15.67
C VAL A 247 13.91 -4.78 16.13
N HIS A 248 14.40 -5.38 17.22
CA HIS A 248 13.78 -6.57 17.80
C HIS A 248 12.33 -6.28 18.21
N ARG A 249 12.15 -5.23 19.01
CA ARG A 249 10.86 -4.69 19.44
C ARG A 249 9.97 -4.31 18.26
N MET A 250 10.58 -3.81 17.18
CA MET A 250 9.90 -3.52 15.93
C MET A 250 9.26 -4.76 15.33
N ILE A 251 10.04 -5.83 15.20
CA ILE A 251 9.61 -7.09 14.62
C ILE A 251 8.62 -7.82 15.55
N GLU A 252 8.85 -7.77 16.86
CA GLU A 252 8.02 -8.44 17.86
C GLU A 252 6.62 -7.88 17.92
N ALA A 253 6.48 -6.55 17.89
CA ALA A 253 5.18 -5.98 17.68
C ALA A 253 4.71 -6.39 16.27
N LEU A 254 5.38 -5.99 15.17
CA LEU A 254 5.04 -6.25 13.75
C LEU A 254 4.17 -7.49 13.50
N LYS A 255 4.70 -8.65 13.88
CA LYS A 255 4.08 -9.98 13.88
C LYS A 255 2.59 -9.97 14.15
N TYR A 256 2.16 -9.26 15.17
CA TYR A 256 0.83 -9.44 15.68
C TYR A 256 -0.28 -8.64 14.96
N ALA A 257 -0.11 -7.42 14.42
CA ALA A 257 -1.20 -6.94 13.52
C ALA A 257 -1.16 -7.68 12.21
N LEU A 258 -0.08 -8.38 11.84
CA LEU A 258 -0.16 -9.34 10.75
C LEU A 258 -1.09 -10.52 11.11
N SER A 259 -1.30 -10.86 12.40
CA SER A 259 -2.30 -11.84 12.82
C SER A 259 -3.69 -11.21 12.95
N MET A 260 -3.79 -10.02 13.55
CA MET A 260 -5.03 -9.24 13.64
C MET A 260 -5.60 -8.85 12.26
N ARG A 261 -4.72 -8.61 11.27
CA ARG A 261 -5.03 -8.27 9.86
C ARG A 261 -6.15 -9.14 9.30
N MET A 262 -6.07 -10.43 9.57
CA MET A 262 -6.88 -11.42 8.88
C MET A 262 -8.32 -11.48 9.38
N GLU A 263 -8.65 -10.71 10.43
CA GLU A 263 -10.05 -10.44 10.82
C GLU A 263 -10.73 -9.35 9.95
N LEU A 264 -9.97 -8.63 9.11
CA LEU A 264 -10.47 -7.57 8.22
C LEU A 264 -10.98 -8.09 6.87
N GLY A 265 -11.75 -7.24 6.19
CA GLY A 265 -12.34 -7.49 4.87
C GLY A 265 -13.18 -6.30 4.39
N ASP A 266 -14.13 -6.54 3.48
CA ASP A 266 -15.05 -5.49 3.01
C ASP A 266 -16.09 -5.14 4.09
N PRO A 267 -16.13 -3.90 4.63
CA PRO A 267 -17.11 -3.50 5.63
C PRO A 267 -18.55 -3.51 5.12
N ASP A 268 -18.77 -3.55 3.80
CA ASP A 268 -20.09 -3.71 3.20
C ASP A 268 -20.62 -5.17 3.33
N PHE A 269 -19.77 -6.12 3.73
CA PHE A 269 -20.09 -7.56 3.86
C PHE A 269 -19.87 -8.14 5.28
N ILE A 270 -19.04 -7.50 6.12
CA ILE A 270 -18.75 -7.96 7.49
C ILE A 270 -18.72 -6.80 8.48
N ASN A 271 -19.23 -7.02 9.69
CA ASN A 271 -19.21 -6.01 10.75
C ASN A 271 -17.83 -5.91 11.41
N LEU A 272 -17.09 -4.87 11.04
CA LEU A 272 -15.73 -4.62 11.54
C LEU A 272 -15.70 -3.73 12.80
N SER A 273 -16.82 -3.28 13.36
CA SER A 273 -16.83 -2.29 14.44
C SER A 273 -16.03 -2.75 15.67
N LYS A 274 -16.21 -3.99 16.12
CA LYS A 274 -15.46 -4.55 17.26
C LYS A 274 -13.96 -4.68 16.96
N THR A 275 -13.63 -5.21 15.78
CA THR A 275 -12.25 -5.38 15.33
C THR A 275 -11.55 -4.03 15.21
N LEU A 276 -12.17 -3.03 14.58
CA LEU A 276 -11.66 -1.65 14.47
C LEU A 276 -11.53 -0.95 15.82
N THR A 277 -12.52 -1.03 16.71
CA THR A 277 -12.40 -0.45 18.05
C THR A 277 -11.27 -1.10 18.84
N SER A 278 -11.13 -2.43 18.75
CA SER A 278 -9.98 -3.14 19.34
C SER A 278 -8.66 -2.67 18.71
N MET A 279 -8.61 -2.57 17.37
CA MET A 279 -7.53 -2.08 16.51
C MET A 279 -7.27 -0.55 16.57
N LEU A 280 -7.95 0.20 17.42
CA LEU A 280 -7.69 1.64 17.62
C LEU A 280 -7.45 1.98 19.10
N SER A 281 -7.57 1.00 20.00
CA SER A 281 -7.67 1.27 21.44
C SER A 281 -6.32 1.43 22.14
N THR A 282 -6.22 2.50 22.93
CA THR A 282 -5.20 2.73 23.96
C THR A 282 -5.06 1.59 24.97
N ASN A 283 -6.16 0.88 25.25
CA ASN A 283 -6.15 -0.22 26.22
C ASN A 283 -5.59 -1.50 25.61
N THR A 284 -6.02 -1.82 24.38
CA THR A 284 -5.40 -2.87 23.57
C THR A 284 -3.90 -2.62 23.57
N ALA A 285 -3.45 -1.49 23.03
CA ALA A 285 -2.06 -1.02 23.02
C ALA A 285 -1.17 -1.35 24.23
N LYS A 286 -1.65 -1.15 25.46
CA LYS A 286 -0.84 -1.42 26.65
C LYS A 286 -0.64 -2.93 26.84
N LYS A 287 -1.72 -3.71 26.73
CA LYS A 287 -1.70 -5.19 26.73
C LYS A 287 -0.83 -5.77 25.61
N LEU A 288 -0.65 -5.02 24.53
CA LEU A 288 0.17 -5.38 23.39
C LEU A 288 1.66 -5.30 23.71
N ARG A 289 2.05 -4.20 24.33
CA ARG A 289 3.41 -3.95 24.82
C ARG A 289 3.82 -4.93 25.92
N ASP A 290 2.97 -5.15 26.92
CA ASP A 290 3.27 -5.81 28.22
C ASP A 290 3.74 -7.27 28.14
N LYS A 291 4.03 -7.74 26.94
CA LYS A 291 4.25 -9.14 26.63
C LYS A 291 5.38 -9.36 25.63
N ILE A 292 5.68 -8.35 24.80
CA ILE A 292 6.90 -8.34 23.98
C ILE A 292 8.07 -8.51 24.93
N ASN A 293 8.86 -9.55 24.68
CA ASN A 293 9.92 -9.97 25.58
C ASN A 293 11.25 -9.60 24.96
N ASP A 294 11.90 -8.56 25.48
CA ASP A 294 13.20 -8.07 25.02
C ASP A 294 14.31 -9.14 24.97
N ALA A 295 14.09 -10.31 25.59
CA ALA A 295 14.99 -11.45 25.60
C ALA A 295 14.75 -12.51 24.50
N ILE A 296 13.54 -12.64 23.92
CA ILE A 296 13.20 -13.70 22.94
C ILE A 296 12.05 -13.33 21.98
N THR A 297 12.06 -13.88 20.76
CA THR A 297 10.84 -14.13 19.97
C THR A 297 10.20 -15.46 20.37
N TYR A 298 8.92 -15.59 20.07
CA TYR A 298 8.16 -16.84 20.12
C TYR A 298 7.95 -17.42 18.70
N PRO A 299 7.42 -18.66 18.55
CA PRO A 299 7.00 -19.22 17.26
C PRO A 299 5.65 -18.65 16.77
N SER A 300 5.28 -18.84 15.49
CA SER A 300 4.07 -18.26 14.89
C SER A 300 2.83 -18.38 15.79
N HIS A 301 2.49 -19.59 16.24
CA HIS A 301 1.25 -19.91 16.96
C HIS A 301 1.02 -19.07 18.22
N HIS A 302 2.09 -18.56 18.83
CA HIS A 302 2.03 -17.69 20.00
C HIS A 302 1.40 -16.32 19.67
N TYR A 303 1.56 -15.87 18.41
CA TYR A 303 1.03 -14.62 17.89
C TYR A 303 -0.43 -14.72 17.42
N PHE A 304 -1.05 -15.90 17.57
CA PHE A 304 -2.27 -16.27 16.87
C PHE A 304 -3.45 -16.65 17.77
N SER A 305 -4.63 -16.31 17.27
CA SER A 305 -5.42 -17.36 16.61
C SER A 305 -5.95 -16.81 15.28
N LYS A 306 -5.76 -17.57 14.18
CA LYS A 306 -6.82 -17.97 13.22
C LYS A 306 -6.37 -18.15 11.76
N GLN A 307 -5.81 -17.20 10.99
CA GLN A 307 -5.81 -17.35 9.49
C GLN A 307 -4.53 -16.99 8.67
N LYS A 308 -4.45 -17.53 7.43
CA LYS A 308 -3.38 -17.34 6.43
C LYS A 308 -3.34 -15.91 5.86
N GLN A 309 -2.14 -15.33 5.81
CA GLN A 309 -1.88 -14.03 5.19
C GLN A 309 -2.17 -14.03 3.67
N ILE A 310 -2.61 -12.89 3.13
CA ILE A 310 -2.75 -12.68 1.68
C ILE A 310 -1.38 -12.55 1.00
N GLU A 311 -1.35 -12.82 -0.31
CA GLU A 311 -0.18 -12.65 -1.17
C GLU A 311 -0.52 -11.55 -2.20
N ASP A 312 -0.05 -10.32 -1.98
CA ASP A 312 -0.23 -9.18 -2.90
C ASP A 312 1.08 -8.49 -3.28
N HIS A 313 1.07 -7.78 -4.41
CA HIS A 313 2.27 -7.49 -5.22
C HIS A 313 2.30 -6.02 -5.76
N GLY A 314 2.99 -5.83 -6.91
CA GLY A 314 3.24 -4.59 -7.63
C GLY A 314 2.24 -3.45 -7.44
N THR A 315 2.76 -2.28 -7.05
CA THR A 315 1.97 -1.08 -6.72
C THR A 315 2.78 0.14 -7.20
N THR A 316 2.13 1.28 -7.37
CA THR A 316 2.78 2.59 -7.48
C THR A 316 2.10 3.57 -6.52
N HIS A 317 2.83 4.61 -6.13
CA HIS A 317 2.34 5.63 -5.21
C HIS A 317 2.65 7.04 -5.72
N VAL A 318 1.69 7.95 -5.54
CA VAL A 318 1.85 9.38 -5.81
C VAL A 318 1.36 10.18 -4.60
N CYS A 319 2.22 11.08 -4.11
CA CYS A 319 1.87 12.16 -3.20
C CYS A 319 1.85 13.50 -3.97
N VAL A 320 0.82 14.31 -3.77
CA VAL A 320 0.75 15.69 -4.27
C VAL A 320 0.36 16.62 -3.12
N VAL A 321 1.14 17.69 -2.91
CA VAL A 321 0.85 18.76 -1.96
C VAL A 321 0.84 20.08 -2.74
N ASN A 322 -0.25 20.83 -2.66
CA ASN A 322 -0.36 22.12 -3.37
C ASN A 322 0.10 23.32 -2.50
N LYS A 323 0.07 24.53 -3.09
CA LYS A 323 0.42 25.77 -2.38
C LYS A 323 -0.42 26.02 -1.11
N ASP A 324 -1.66 25.54 -1.09
CA ASP A 324 -2.62 25.72 -0.01
C ASP A 324 -2.50 24.64 1.09
N ARG A 325 -1.62 23.63 0.91
CA ARG A 325 -1.52 22.41 1.74
C ARG A 325 -2.70 21.44 1.62
N ASN A 326 -3.46 21.55 0.54
CA ASN A 326 -4.29 20.44 0.07
C ASN A 326 -3.38 19.30 -0.37
N THR A 327 -3.70 18.08 0.06
CA THR A 327 -2.84 16.90 -0.01
C THR A 327 -3.60 15.72 -0.59
N VAL A 328 -3.00 15.03 -1.56
CA VAL A 328 -3.46 13.75 -2.07
C VAL A 328 -2.37 12.71 -1.82
N SER A 329 -2.72 11.60 -1.18
CA SER A 329 -1.91 10.40 -1.03
C SER A 329 -2.63 9.24 -1.73
N MET A 330 -2.05 8.70 -2.80
CA MET A 330 -2.72 7.75 -3.69
C MET A 330 -1.82 6.57 -4.02
N MET A 331 -2.29 5.36 -3.67
CA MET A 331 -1.77 4.10 -4.20
C MET A 331 -2.67 3.58 -5.32
N ILE A 332 -2.04 3.03 -6.36
CA ILE A 332 -2.68 2.35 -7.49
C ILE A 332 -1.91 1.05 -7.74
N SER A 333 -2.60 -0.03 -8.09
CA SER A 333 -2.03 -1.36 -8.29
C SER A 333 -2.78 -2.10 -9.40
N LEU A 334 -2.13 -3.10 -10.01
CA LEU A 334 -2.76 -4.14 -10.83
C LEU A 334 -2.77 -5.49 -10.10
N ASN A 335 -2.42 -5.49 -8.82
CA ASN A 335 -1.81 -6.55 -8.04
C ASN A 335 -0.43 -6.98 -8.56
N SER A 336 -0.33 -8.06 -9.34
CA SER A 336 0.95 -8.55 -9.85
C SER A 336 1.61 -7.55 -10.82
N ILE A 337 2.90 -7.72 -11.04
CA ILE A 337 3.57 -7.11 -12.18
C ILE A 337 2.90 -7.67 -13.45
N PHE A 338 2.49 -6.79 -14.36
CA PHE A 338 1.61 -7.09 -15.50
C PHE A 338 0.22 -7.69 -15.14
N GLY A 339 -0.20 -7.61 -13.88
CA GLY A 339 -1.53 -8.00 -13.42
C GLY A 339 -1.91 -9.44 -13.78
N SER A 340 -3.04 -9.59 -14.48
CA SER A 340 -3.53 -10.87 -15.03
C SER A 340 -2.60 -11.50 -16.07
N GLY A 341 -1.64 -10.74 -16.61
CA GLY A 341 -0.78 -11.12 -17.73
C GLY A 341 -1.42 -10.93 -19.11
N TYR A 342 -2.53 -10.19 -19.20
CA TYR A 342 -3.26 -9.93 -20.45
C TYR A 342 -3.43 -8.43 -20.70
N MET A 343 -3.09 -8.00 -21.92
CA MET A 343 -3.40 -6.67 -22.44
C MET A 343 -4.33 -6.82 -23.64
N PHE A 344 -5.47 -6.13 -23.60
CA PHE A 344 -6.54 -6.38 -24.57
C PHE A 344 -6.35 -5.60 -25.87
N LEU A 345 -6.31 -6.33 -26.99
CA LEU A 345 -6.04 -5.79 -28.33
C LEU A 345 -7.01 -4.69 -28.76
N SER A 346 -8.24 -4.71 -28.25
CA SER A 346 -9.30 -3.75 -28.60
C SER A 346 -9.26 -2.43 -27.83
N THR A 347 -8.41 -2.31 -26.80
CA THR A 347 -8.35 -1.13 -25.90
C THR A 347 -6.93 -0.74 -25.45
N GLY A 348 -5.93 -1.61 -25.64
CA GLY A 348 -4.58 -1.42 -25.10
C GLY A 348 -4.50 -1.43 -23.57
N ILE A 349 -5.59 -1.76 -22.87
CA ILE A 349 -5.63 -1.78 -21.40
C ILE A 349 -5.05 -3.09 -20.88
N LEU A 350 -4.17 -2.98 -19.89
CA LEU A 350 -3.59 -4.07 -19.11
C LEU A 350 -4.45 -4.34 -17.87
N LEU A 351 -4.94 -5.56 -17.69
CA LEU A 351 -5.96 -5.87 -16.68
C LEU A 351 -5.34 -6.42 -15.39
N ASN A 352 -5.87 -5.98 -14.25
CA ASN A 352 -5.46 -6.41 -12.90
C ASN A 352 -5.68 -7.92 -12.66
N ASN A 353 -5.04 -8.47 -11.64
CA ASN A 353 -5.38 -9.77 -11.04
C ASN A 353 -5.84 -9.64 -9.57
N HIS A 354 -6.64 -8.63 -9.25
CA HIS A 354 -7.04 -8.36 -7.85
C HIS A 354 -7.96 -9.42 -7.23
N MET A 355 -8.48 -10.40 -7.98
CA MET A 355 -9.12 -11.58 -7.37
C MET A 355 -8.14 -12.41 -6.51
N LEU A 356 -6.83 -12.31 -6.75
CA LEU A 356 -5.75 -12.92 -5.95
C LEU A 356 -5.79 -12.49 -4.47
N ASP A 357 -6.28 -11.29 -4.19
CA ASP A 357 -6.32 -10.75 -2.84
C ASP A 357 -7.37 -11.45 -1.94
N PHE A 358 -8.30 -12.23 -2.51
CA PHE A 358 -9.27 -13.01 -1.72
C PHE A 358 -8.66 -14.30 -1.13
N SER A 359 -9.20 -14.73 0.00
CA SER A 359 -8.96 -16.07 0.53
C SER A 359 -9.84 -17.12 -0.16
N ILE A 360 -9.23 -18.25 -0.54
CA ILE A 360 -9.91 -19.45 -1.06
C ILE A 360 -10.22 -20.38 0.14
N PRO A 361 -11.43 -20.96 0.28
CA PRO A 361 -11.81 -21.84 1.39
C PRO A 361 -11.25 -23.28 1.24
N VAL A 362 -9.93 -23.42 1.23
CA VAL A 362 -9.23 -24.72 1.17
C VAL A 362 -8.59 -25.06 2.53
N PRO A 363 -8.61 -26.32 2.99
CA PRO A 363 -7.89 -26.71 4.20
C PRO A 363 -6.38 -26.44 4.03
N THR A 364 -5.84 -25.54 4.85
CA THR A 364 -4.42 -25.18 4.95
C THR A 364 -4.08 -24.91 6.40
N GLU A 365 -2.80 -24.96 6.77
CA GLU A 365 -2.32 -24.52 8.08
C GLU A 365 -1.35 -23.34 7.92
N PRO A 366 -1.68 -22.14 8.43
CA PRO A 366 -2.97 -21.74 9.03
C PRO A 366 -4.13 -21.75 8.01
N PRO A 367 -5.40 -21.80 8.46
CA PRO A 367 -6.55 -21.87 7.56
C PRO A 367 -6.85 -20.52 6.88
N PRO A 368 -7.58 -20.49 5.76
CA PRO A 368 -7.86 -19.25 5.02
C PRO A 368 -8.81 -18.28 5.75
N ALA A 369 -8.83 -16.99 5.37
CA ALA A 369 -9.58 -15.95 6.09
C ALA A 369 -11.06 -15.81 5.66
N PRO A 370 -12.06 -16.17 6.51
CA PRO A 370 -13.47 -16.14 6.12
C PRO A 370 -14.01 -14.73 5.89
N SER A 371 -13.53 -13.77 6.69
CA SER A 371 -13.68 -12.33 6.51
C SER A 371 -13.39 -11.87 5.08
N ASN A 372 -12.43 -12.51 4.41
CA ASN A 372 -11.93 -12.19 3.09
C ASN A 372 -12.21 -13.31 2.05
N PHE A 373 -13.24 -14.14 2.25
CA PHE A 373 -13.74 -15.04 1.21
C PHE A 373 -14.43 -14.29 0.07
N ILE A 374 -14.35 -14.87 -1.13
CA ILE A 374 -14.95 -14.34 -2.36
C ILE A 374 -16.48 -14.30 -2.22
N SER A 375 -17.08 -13.18 -2.61
CA SER A 375 -18.52 -13.02 -2.78
C SER A 375 -18.78 -12.06 -3.95
N PRO A 376 -19.85 -12.23 -4.75
CA PRO A 376 -20.22 -11.28 -5.80
C PRO A 376 -20.15 -9.83 -5.33
N ARG A 377 -19.53 -8.95 -6.11
CA ARG A 377 -19.48 -7.49 -5.88
C ARG A 377 -18.70 -7.03 -4.63
N LYS A 378 -18.11 -7.95 -3.87
CA LYS A 378 -17.25 -7.67 -2.71
C LYS A 378 -15.89 -7.11 -3.14
N ARG A 379 -15.28 -6.24 -2.34
CA ARG A 379 -13.87 -5.82 -2.47
C ARG A 379 -12.95 -6.76 -1.69
N PRO A 380 -11.82 -7.20 -2.23
CA PRO A 380 -10.86 -7.97 -1.45
C PRO A 380 -9.99 -7.06 -0.57
N LEU A 381 -9.47 -7.63 0.51
CA LEU A 381 -8.49 -6.98 1.42
C LEU A 381 -7.23 -6.54 0.65
N SER A 382 -6.60 -5.41 1.01
CA SER A 382 -5.45 -4.86 0.27
C SER A 382 -4.33 -4.35 1.16
N SER A 383 -3.04 -4.54 0.82
CA SER A 383 -1.89 -3.93 1.52
C SER A 383 -1.73 -2.41 1.31
N THR A 384 -2.74 -1.70 0.81
CA THR A 384 -2.67 -0.24 0.59
C THR A 384 -2.73 0.55 1.91
N VAL A 385 -1.85 1.55 2.02
CA VAL A 385 -1.57 2.41 3.19
C VAL A 385 -1.34 3.88 2.76
N PRO A 386 -2.32 4.58 2.12
CA PRO A 386 -2.17 5.99 1.78
C PRO A 386 -2.32 6.89 3.01
N THR A 387 -1.22 7.46 3.48
CA THR A 387 -1.15 8.14 4.79
C THR A 387 -0.84 9.64 4.68
N VAL A 388 -1.48 10.42 5.54
CA VAL A 388 -1.15 11.83 5.81
C VAL A 388 -0.96 11.99 7.33
N ILE A 389 0.08 12.71 7.76
CA ILE A 389 0.36 12.98 9.17
C ILE A 389 0.30 14.48 9.38
N LEU A 390 -0.38 14.88 10.46
CA LEU A 390 -0.62 16.26 10.85
C LEU A 390 0.06 16.57 12.19
N GLU A 391 0.37 17.83 12.43
CA GLU A 391 0.89 18.36 13.70
C GLU A 391 0.10 19.65 14.00
N GLY A 392 -0.57 19.74 15.15
CA GLY A 392 -1.47 20.87 15.44
C GLY A 392 -2.59 21.08 14.39
N GLY A 393 -3.02 20.01 13.72
CA GLY A 393 -3.98 20.05 12.61
C GLY A 393 -3.39 20.50 11.26
N GLN A 394 -2.15 20.99 11.22
CA GLN A 394 -1.44 21.37 9.99
C GLN A 394 -0.76 20.16 9.34
N LEU A 395 -0.54 20.22 8.02
CA LEU A 395 0.19 19.16 7.30
C LEU A 395 1.64 19.06 7.82
N LYS A 396 2.07 17.84 8.16
CA LYS A 396 3.47 17.52 8.48
C LYS A 396 4.10 16.59 7.44
N VAL A 397 3.38 15.53 7.07
CA VAL A 397 3.83 14.51 6.10
C VAL A 397 2.69 14.05 5.21
N ALA A 398 2.97 13.82 3.93
CA ALA A 398 2.23 12.87 3.09
C ALA A 398 3.18 11.71 2.74
N ILE A 399 2.73 10.47 2.94
CA ILE A 399 3.54 9.29 2.67
C ILE A 399 2.71 8.15 2.06
N GLY A 400 3.38 7.38 1.22
CA GLY A 400 2.98 6.05 0.83
C GLY A 400 4.12 5.32 0.14
N GLY A 401 3.82 4.25 -0.60
CA GLY A 401 4.84 3.38 -1.17
C GLY A 401 4.31 2.26 -2.04
N ALA A 402 5.24 1.45 -2.53
CA ALA A 402 4.99 0.26 -3.34
C ALA A 402 5.77 -0.97 -2.81
N GLY A 403 5.36 -2.17 -3.22
CA GLY A 403 5.96 -3.44 -2.79
C GLY A 403 5.01 -4.48 -2.21
N GLY A 404 3.69 -4.38 -2.47
CA GLY A 404 2.68 -5.32 -1.96
C GLY A 404 2.69 -5.40 -0.43
N VAL A 405 2.76 -6.61 0.10
CA VAL A 405 2.81 -6.88 1.55
C VAL A 405 3.92 -6.12 2.32
N LEU A 406 4.97 -5.64 1.65
CA LEU A 406 6.08 -4.90 2.27
C LEU A 406 5.78 -3.40 2.49
N ILE A 407 4.76 -2.85 1.81
CA ILE A 407 4.39 -1.42 1.85
C ILE A 407 4.23 -0.88 3.29
N PRO A 408 3.47 -1.53 4.19
CA PRO A 408 3.16 -0.96 5.50
C PRO A 408 4.39 -0.89 6.40
N GLU A 409 5.27 -1.88 6.28
CA GLU A 409 6.49 -2.03 7.06
C GLU A 409 7.56 -1.03 6.57
N ALA A 410 7.62 -0.80 5.25
CA ALA A 410 8.47 0.24 4.67
C ALA A 410 8.02 1.66 5.07
N ILE A 411 6.71 1.95 5.02
CA ILE A 411 6.15 3.23 5.47
C ILE A 411 6.43 3.47 6.96
N LEU A 412 6.26 2.43 7.79
CA LEU A 412 6.59 2.49 9.20
C LEU A 412 8.05 2.92 9.42
N GLU A 413 8.99 2.25 8.78
CA GLU A 413 10.42 2.51 8.96
C GLU A 413 10.79 3.94 8.58
N VAL A 414 10.19 4.51 7.54
CA VAL A 414 10.38 5.93 7.18
C VAL A 414 9.83 6.88 8.27
N ILE A 415 8.64 6.59 8.81
CA ILE A 415 8.05 7.36 9.92
C ILE A 415 8.92 7.27 11.18
N LEU A 416 9.38 6.06 11.53
CA LEU A 416 10.32 5.81 12.63
C LEU A 416 11.63 6.59 12.45
N ASN A 417 12.22 6.52 11.27
CA ASN A 417 13.46 7.23 10.94
C ASN A 417 13.32 8.74 11.12
N HIS A 418 12.25 9.33 10.58
CA HIS A 418 12.07 10.77 10.59
C HIS A 418 11.67 11.29 11.99
N PHE A 419 10.62 10.73 12.59
CA PHE A 419 10.05 11.29 13.82
C PHE A 419 10.74 10.83 15.10
N MET A 420 11.13 9.55 15.21
CA MET A 420 11.83 9.04 16.40
C MET A 420 13.34 9.16 16.29
N ARG A 421 13.92 8.71 15.18
CA ARG A 421 15.39 8.66 14.98
C ARG A 421 15.97 9.99 14.48
N LYS A 422 15.11 11.02 14.28
CA LYS A 422 15.42 12.40 13.86
C LYS A 422 16.27 12.50 12.60
N MET A 423 16.07 11.57 11.67
CA MET A 423 16.77 11.54 10.38
C MET A 423 16.14 12.54 9.42
N ASP A 424 16.96 13.15 8.55
CA ASP A 424 16.47 14.00 7.47
C ASP A 424 15.59 13.20 6.49
N PRO A 425 14.79 13.86 5.62
CA PRO A 425 13.86 13.15 4.74
C PRO A 425 14.51 12.14 3.78
N LEU A 426 15.72 12.42 3.27
CA LEU A 426 16.41 11.53 2.33
C LEU A 426 16.99 10.31 3.05
N SER A 427 17.69 10.52 4.17
CA SER A 427 18.18 9.43 5.01
C SER A 427 17.03 8.56 5.53
N SER A 428 15.88 9.16 5.87
CA SER A 428 14.71 8.42 6.37
C SER A 428 14.15 7.43 5.36
N VAL A 429 14.15 7.79 4.06
CA VAL A 429 13.70 6.93 2.97
C VAL A 429 14.78 5.92 2.56
N THR A 430 16.05 6.32 2.54
CA THR A 430 17.15 5.50 2.01
C THR A 430 17.74 4.50 3.02
N ALA A 431 17.48 4.66 4.31
CA ALA A 431 17.89 3.71 5.34
C ALA A 431 17.46 2.26 5.03
N PRO A 432 18.27 1.25 5.40
CA PRO A 432 17.94 -0.16 5.21
C PRO A 432 16.76 -0.56 6.11
N ARG A 433 15.85 -1.37 5.56
CA ARG A 433 14.59 -1.78 6.20
C ARG A 433 14.64 -3.24 6.68
N TYR A 434 13.77 -3.55 7.64
CA TYR A 434 13.46 -4.91 8.08
C TYR A 434 11.98 -5.21 7.83
N TYR A 435 11.67 -6.46 7.52
CA TYR A 435 10.34 -6.94 7.16
C TYR A 435 10.02 -8.25 7.88
N HIS A 436 8.73 -8.57 8.02
CA HIS A 436 8.31 -9.79 8.71
C HIS A 436 7.19 -10.57 8.00
N LYS A 437 7.27 -11.91 8.10
CA LYS A 437 6.17 -12.83 7.75
C LYS A 437 5.90 -13.74 8.93
N LEU A 438 4.62 -13.92 9.28
CA LEU A 438 4.22 -14.84 10.35
C LEU A 438 4.30 -16.31 9.92
N HIS A 439 4.06 -16.57 8.63
CA HIS A 439 4.07 -17.90 8.04
C HIS A 439 4.80 -17.89 6.68
N PRO A 440 6.00 -18.50 6.58
CA PRO A 440 6.82 -18.97 7.71
C PRO A 440 7.24 -17.80 8.62
N ASN A 441 7.46 -18.04 9.92
CA ASN A 441 7.91 -17.02 10.90
C ASN A 441 9.35 -16.58 10.60
N VAL A 442 9.51 -15.56 9.77
CA VAL A 442 10.83 -15.14 9.26
C VAL A 442 10.97 -13.63 9.22
N VAL A 443 12.17 -13.16 9.57
CA VAL A 443 12.60 -11.78 9.35
C VAL A 443 13.38 -11.72 8.05
N GLN A 444 12.96 -10.80 7.18
CA GLN A 444 13.71 -10.40 5.99
C GLN A 444 14.32 -9.02 6.26
N TYR A 445 15.45 -8.71 5.63
CA TYR A 445 16.14 -7.43 5.83
C TYR A 445 16.97 -7.09 4.60
N GLU A 446 17.21 -5.81 4.36
CA GLU A 446 17.96 -5.38 3.18
C GLU A 446 19.48 -5.50 3.38
N ASN A 447 20.14 -6.22 2.46
CA ASN A 447 21.59 -6.44 2.42
C ASN A 447 22.16 -6.44 0.98
N TYR A 448 21.51 -5.71 0.06
CA TYR A 448 21.88 -5.67 -1.35
C TYR A 448 22.50 -4.33 -1.77
N SER A 449 22.95 -4.25 -3.02
CA SER A 449 23.36 -3.00 -3.67
C SER A 449 22.54 -2.84 -4.94
N TRP A 450 21.98 -1.65 -5.17
CA TRP A 450 21.05 -1.40 -6.26
C TRP A 450 21.20 0.03 -6.77
N MET A 451 21.32 0.20 -8.09
CA MET A 451 21.44 1.51 -8.76
C MET A 451 22.55 2.41 -8.17
N GLY A 452 23.65 1.82 -7.70
CA GLY A 452 24.78 2.53 -7.07
C GLY A 452 24.63 2.75 -5.55
N ALA A 453 23.41 2.65 -5.00
CA ALA A 453 23.17 2.70 -3.56
C ALA A 453 23.42 1.34 -2.88
N LYS A 454 23.75 1.38 -1.59
CA LYS A 454 24.00 0.20 -0.74
C LYS A 454 22.97 0.16 0.40
N TYR A 455 22.08 -0.82 0.39
CA TYR A 455 21.05 -1.00 1.40
C TYR A 455 21.47 -2.17 2.28
N ARG A 456 22.12 -1.87 3.42
CA ARG A 456 22.73 -2.89 4.30
C ARG A 456 22.39 -2.67 5.76
N ALA A 457 21.55 -3.55 6.31
CA ALA A 457 21.28 -3.61 7.74
C ALA A 457 22.58 -3.83 8.55
N PRO A 458 22.78 -3.13 9.69
CA PRO A 458 23.97 -3.33 10.52
C PRO A 458 24.10 -4.77 11.03
N LEU A 459 25.27 -5.39 10.80
CA LEU A 459 25.56 -6.76 11.25
C LEU A 459 25.40 -6.95 12.77
N LYS A 460 25.62 -5.89 13.57
CA LYS A 460 25.37 -5.90 15.02
C LYS A 460 23.88 -6.16 15.33
N THR A 461 22.96 -5.53 14.57
CA THR A 461 21.52 -5.77 14.70
C THR A 461 21.15 -7.18 14.28
N ILE A 462 21.69 -7.68 13.16
CA ILE A 462 21.41 -9.06 12.72
C ILE A 462 21.89 -10.11 13.74
N LYS A 463 23.08 -9.92 14.34
CA LYS A 463 23.58 -10.78 15.42
C LYS A 463 22.67 -10.71 16.66
N PHE A 464 22.22 -9.52 17.05
CA PHE A 464 21.29 -9.33 18.16
C PHE A 464 19.97 -10.07 17.93
N LEU A 465 19.32 -9.88 16.77
CA LEU A 465 18.08 -10.58 16.43
C LEU A 465 18.24 -12.11 16.49
N LYS A 466 19.36 -12.65 15.99
CA LYS A 466 19.68 -14.08 16.10
C LYS A 466 19.83 -14.53 17.57
N SER A 467 20.50 -13.76 18.42
CA SER A 467 20.58 -14.05 19.88
C SER A 467 19.25 -13.91 20.63
N ARG A 468 18.21 -13.38 19.97
CA ARG A 468 16.82 -13.33 20.44
C ARG A 468 15.94 -14.39 19.77
N ASN A 469 16.54 -15.41 19.13
CA ASN A 469 15.90 -16.51 18.40
C ASN A 469 15.11 -16.14 17.12
N HIS A 470 15.30 -14.93 16.56
CA HIS A 470 14.65 -14.58 15.30
C HIS A 470 15.22 -15.40 14.15
N ASN A 471 14.35 -16.06 13.37
CA ASN A 471 14.73 -16.75 12.15
C ASN A 471 14.97 -15.71 11.04
N ILE A 472 16.21 -15.61 10.55
CA ILE A 472 16.65 -14.58 9.62
C ILE A 472 16.91 -15.20 8.23
N VAL A 473 16.18 -14.77 7.21
CA VAL A 473 16.25 -15.36 5.85
C VAL A 473 17.08 -14.52 4.86
N GLY A 474 17.31 -13.22 5.13
CA GLY A 474 18.08 -12.35 4.23
C GLY A 474 17.19 -11.40 3.42
N ASP A 475 17.62 -11.09 2.21
CA ASP A 475 16.97 -10.11 1.34
C ASP A 475 15.49 -10.44 1.06
N PRO A 476 14.61 -9.43 0.97
CA PRO A 476 13.25 -9.63 0.48
C PRO A 476 13.26 -10.03 -1.00
N ALA A 477 12.35 -10.92 -1.39
CA ALA A 477 12.22 -11.38 -2.78
C ALA A 477 11.73 -10.29 -3.76
N SER A 478 11.17 -9.20 -3.21
CA SER A 478 10.68 -8.03 -3.93
C SER A 478 11.25 -6.75 -3.31
N LEU A 479 11.41 -5.71 -4.14
CA LEU A 479 11.75 -4.38 -3.66
C LEU A 479 10.50 -3.69 -3.08
N SER A 480 10.70 -2.86 -2.06
CA SER A 480 9.72 -1.86 -1.62
C SER A 480 10.22 -0.46 -1.99
N SER A 481 9.32 0.51 -2.10
CA SER A 481 9.67 1.92 -2.27
C SER A 481 8.75 2.80 -1.44
N CYS A 482 9.24 3.97 -1.04
CA CYS A 482 8.42 5.01 -0.41
C CYS A 482 8.49 6.32 -1.19
N VAL A 483 7.38 7.06 -1.19
CA VAL A 483 7.30 8.45 -1.64
C VAL A 483 6.90 9.27 -0.43
N PHE A 484 7.70 10.30 -0.13
CA PHE A 484 7.67 11.00 1.14
C PHE A 484 7.73 12.51 0.91
N ALA A 485 6.66 13.22 1.26
CA ALA A 485 6.61 14.68 1.23
C ALA A 485 6.48 15.23 2.65
N VAL A 486 7.42 16.07 3.08
CA VAL A 486 7.52 16.63 4.44
C VAL A 486 7.32 18.15 4.36
N GLN A 487 6.56 18.72 5.29
CA GLN A 487 6.50 20.16 5.54
C GLN A 487 7.40 20.53 6.72
N GLU A 488 8.46 21.30 6.47
CA GLU A 488 9.31 21.89 7.50
C GLU A 488 8.92 23.35 7.76
N THR A 489 8.48 23.65 8.97
CA THR A 489 7.88 24.94 9.39
C THR A 489 8.84 25.89 10.10
N LYS A 490 10.17 25.75 9.90
CA LYS A 490 11.27 26.49 10.59
C LYS A 490 11.02 28.00 10.74
N GLY A 491 10.30 28.41 11.80
CA GLY A 491 9.93 29.80 12.07
C GLY A 491 8.96 30.46 11.07
N SER A 492 8.23 29.70 10.24
CA SER A 492 7.29 30.27 9.25
C SER A 492 6.04 29.42 9.09
N ASP A 493 4.87 30.05 9.23
CA ASP A 493 3.53 29.43 9.16
C ASP A 493 3.28 28.62 7.88
N SER A 494 3.91 29.02 6.77
CA SER A 494 3.75 28.34 5.48
C SER A 494 4.60 27.08 5.35
N GLY A 495 5.81 27.07 5.90
CA GLY A 495 6.82 26.01 5.77
C GLY A 495 7.30 25.70 4.33
N LYS A 496 8.46 25.06 4.21
CA LYS A 496 8.97 24.51 2.94
C LYS A 496 8.52 23.05 2.79
N ILE A 497 8.18 22.65 1.56
CA ILE A 497 7.91 21.24 1.23
C ILE A 497 9.19 20.60 0.69
N PHE A 498 9.61 19.50 1.31
CA PHE A 498 10.66 18.62 0.82
C PHE A 498 10.03 17.33 0.31
N ALA A 499 10.34 16.90 -0.91
CA ALA A 499 9.82 15.67 -1.50
C ALA A 499 10.96 14.71 -1.83
N VAL A 500 10.80 13.44 -1.46
CA VAL A 500 11.78 12.37 -1.68
C VAL A 500 11.06 11.18 -2.33
N THR A 501 11.65 10.64 -3.39
CA THR A 501 11.25 9.36 -3.99
C THR A 501 12.37 8.34 -3.79
N ASP A 502 12.00 7.14 -3.36
CA ASP A 502 12.95 6.06 -3.05
C ASP A 502 13.60 5.46 -4.30
N ALA A 503 14.94 5.57 -4.39
CA ALA A 503 15.76 5.05 -5.47
C ALA A 503 15.79 3.51 -5.61
N ARG A 504 15.08 2.77 -4.75
CA ARG A 504 14.76 1.35 -4.98
C ARG A 504 13.90 1.12 -6.22
N MET A 505 13.08 2.08 -6.64
CA MET A 505 12.27 2.00 -7.86
C MET A 505 12.45 3.27 -8.72
N ASP A 506 11.84 3.30 -9.91
CA ASP A 506 11.74 4.54 -10.67
C ASP A 506 10.82 5.54 -9.96
N GLY A 507 11.19 6.82 -10.02
CA GLY A 507 10.43 7.94 -9.46
C GLY A 507 11.28 9.21 -9.53
N SER A 508 10.62 10.36 -9.39
CA SER A 508 11.30 11.65 -9.23
C SER A 508 10.41 12.61 -8.44
N PRO A 509 10.94 13.36 -7.46
CA PRO A 509 10.21 14.48 -6.89
C PRO A 509 10.20 15.65 -7.89
N ALA A 510 9.08 16.36 -7.97
CA ALA A 510 8.96 17.58 -8.76
C ALA A 510 8.35 18.70 -7.90
N GLY A 511 8.89 19.91 -8.03
CA GLY A 511 8.37 21.12 -7.40
C GLY A 511 8.03 22.15 -8.45
N TYR A 512 6.96 22.92 -8.23
CA TYR A 512 6.54 24.00 -9.13
C TYR A 512 6.40 25.30 -8.33
N SER A 513 7.13 26.34 -8.76
CA SER A 513 7.07 27.68 -8.18
C SER A 513 6.34 28.61 -9.15
N ILE A 514 5.25 29.23 -8.71
CA ILE A 514 4.56 30.27 -9.47
C ILE A 514 5.12 31.61 -9.00
N HIS A 515 6.04 32.16 -9.78
CA HIS A 515 6.42 33.56 -9.63
C HIS A 515 5.32 34.41 -10.26
N LYS A 516 4.59 35.18 -9.44
CA LYS A 516 3.82 36.31 -9.96
C LYS A 516 4.83 37.34 -10.43
N CYS A 517 4.96 37.50 -11.75
CA CYS A 517 5.52 38.74 -12.29
C CYS A 517 4.58 39.86 -11.86
N PHE A 518 5.08 40.76 -11.01
CA PHE A 518 4.45 42.05 -10.80
C PHE A 518 4.77 42.89 -12.04
N SER A 519 3.75 43.12 -12.87
CA SER A 519 3.74 44.09 -13.97
C SER A 519 3.28 45.44 -13.46
#